data_AF-A0A3L6RHU6-F1
#
_entry.id   AF-A0A3L6RHU6-F1
#
_cell.length_a   1.000
_cell.length_b   1.000
_cell.length_c   1.000
_cell.angle_alpha   90.00
_cell.angle_beta   90.00
_cell.angle_gamma   90.00
#
_symmetry.space_group_name_H-M   'P 1'
#
loop_
_entity.id
_entity.type
_entity.pdbx_description
1 polymer ?
#
loop_
_entity_poly.entity_id
_entity_poly.type
_entity_poly.pdbx_seq_one_letter_code
_entity_poly.pdbx_strand_id
1 'polypeptide(L)'
;MPSSAPGVVEEEEPRDSSEYRLRKQLLLLAALVVSVTYVAGLTPPGGVWQEDGPGVVAGGPVLRITHRRRFLSFYYCNSTALAASLVVIFLLLLKNPTRVQLAVLRLVMALDLLGLMGAYLAGSCRDRPATVYATALVLALSAYVGVHILQGLQHPPPPPVDRRDEEEDPRRLAESSSSVLKPKERCKVLLLLATFATALTYVAGLSPPGGFWDTMDDGRRGGNHGHGYYRRGHFRMSFYCNTTAFVASLFIIVLLLDRKLSARTARSFALHVFVLSALLGLLAAYDAGSCRDSKCSVYVVSLFGAVLAFIFLTMVAISSLKGLCADAPAPESNNNRVHDNHATSMATSSSQGSAAAGLDPPGGFWPDDGEGHRAGDAILLSRDPARYKAFFYCNSGAFVVSLVVILMVQNVRLVRSHTLLVAMMLDMFALIGA
;
A
#
# COMPACT_ATOMS: atom_id res chain seq x y z
N MET A 1 -29.19 51.68 -34.75
CA MET A 1 -29.16 50.72 -33.63
C MET A 1 -28.40 49.49 -34.10
N PRO A 2 -27.20 49.20 -33.57
CA PRO A 2 -26.48 47.98 -33.92
C PRO A 2 -26.94 46.81 -33.03
N SER A 3 -27.19 45.68 -33.69
CA SER A 3 -27.57 44.38 -33.13
C SER A 3 -26.42 43.80 -32.29
N SER A 4 -26.69 43.51 -31.02
CA SER A 4 -25.78 42.81 -30.11
C SER A 4 -25.94 41.28 -30.26
N ALA A 5 -24.87 40.60 -30.69
CA ALA A 5 -24.79 39.15 -30.68
C ALA A 5 -24.79 38.60 -29.23
N PRO A 6 -25.37 37.42 -28.97
CA PRO A 6 -25.39 36.83 -27.64
C PRO A 6 -24.00 36.33 -27.26
N GLY A 7 -23.52 36.79 -26.11
CA GLY A 7 -22.26 36.32 -25.52
C GLY A 7 -22.32 34.83 -25.22
N VAL A 8 -21.28 34.12 -25.66
CA VAL A 8 -20.98 32.76 -25.21
C VAL A 8 -20.69 32.84 -23.72
N VAL A 9 -21.60 32.32 -22.91
CA VAL A 9 -21.38 32.08 -21.49
C VAL A 9 -20.41 30.90 -21.43
N GLU A 10 -19.13 31.17 -21.21
CA GLU A 10 -18.18 30.15 -20.80
C GLU A 10 -18.64 29.60 -19.43
N GLU A 11 -19.04 28.32 -19.40
CA GLU A 11 -19.33 27.61 -18.17
C GLU A 11 -18.06 27.53 -17.31
N GLU A 12 -17.95 28.39 -16.30
CA GLU A 12 -16.96 28.22 -15.23
C GLU A 12 -17.18 26.87 -14.50
N GLU A 13 -16.20 25.97 -14.54
CA GLU A 13 -16.23 24.74 -13.73
C GLU A 13 -16.30 25.10 -12.23
N PRO A 14 -17.26 24.56 -11.44
CA PRO A 14 -17.54 25.04 -10.10
C PRO A 14 -16.43 24.67 -9.08
N ARG A 15 -16.06 25.64 -8.21
CA ARG A 15 -15.13 25.47 -7.07
C ARG A 15 -15.47 24.31 -6.13
N ASP A 16 -16.75 23.91 -6.10
CA ASP A 16 -17.31 22.83 -5.28
C ASP A 16 -16.74 21.43 -5.63
N SER A 17 -16.29 21.23 -6.87
CA SER A 17 -15.79 19.92 -7.35
C SER A 17 -14.54 19.43 -6.61
N SER A 18 -13.74 20.35 -6.10
CA SER A 18 -12.41 20.06 -5.60
C SER A 18 -12.41 19.71 -4.10
N GLU A 19 -13.20 20.40 -3.29
CA GLU A 19 -13.36 20.12 -1.86
C GLU A 19 -14.12 18.83 -1.64
N TYR A 20 -15.18 18.61 -2.42
CA TYR A 20 -15.93 17.36 -2.43
C TYR A 20 -15.02 16.15 -2.69
N ARG A 21 -14.11 16.26 -3.68
CA ARG A 21 -13.13 15.20 -3.97
C ARG A 21 -12.17 14.94 -2.82
N LEU A 22 -11.64 15.99 -2.20
CA LEU A 22 -10.74 15.85 -1.05
C LEU A 22 -11.46 15.21 0.14
N ARG A 23 -12.69 15.65 0.45
CA ARG A 23 -13.52 15.03 1.50
C ARG A 23 -13.75 13.55 1.24
N LYS A 24 -14.07 13.18 0.00
CA LYS A 24 -14.22 11.77 -0.39
C LYS A 24 -12.94 10.96 -0.17
N GLN A 25 -11.78 11.51 -0.54
CA GLN A 25 -10.48 10.85 -0.34
C GLN A 25 -10.12 10.69 1.14
N LEU A 26 -10.34 11.73 1.95
CA LEU A 26 -10.10 11.68 3.39
C LEU A 26 -11.06 10.71 4.09
N LEU A 27 -12.32 10.62 3.64
CA LEU A 27 -13.28 9.66 4.16
C LEU A 27 -12.85 8.22 3.87
N LEU A 28 -12.36 7.95 2.65
CA LEU A 28 -11.81 6.64 2.28
C LEU A 28 -10.58 6.29 3.12
N LEU A 29 -9.68 7.24 3.34
CA LEU A 29 -8.49 7.02 4.17
C LEU A 29 -8.88 6.75 5.63
N ALA A 30 -9.80 7.52 6.20
CA ALA A 30 -10.26 7.31 7.57
C ALA A 30 -10.99 5.96 7.72
N ALA A 31 -11.84 5.57 6.75
CA ALA A 31 -12.49 4.27 6.75
C ALA A 31 -11.49 3.11 6.65
N LEU A 32 -10.43 3.27 5.85
CA LEU A 32 -9.33 2.32 5.80
C LEU A 32 -8.65 2.17 7.17
N VAL A 33 -8.31 3.28 7.82
CA VAL A 33 -7.65 3.24 9.13
C VAL A 33 -8.56 2.58 10.18
N VAL A 34 -9.86 2.89 10.22
CA VAL A 34 -10.84 2.18 11.05
C VAL A 34 -10.80 0.68 10.78
N SER A 35 -10.81 0.26 9.51
CA SER A 35 -10.80 -1.16 9.15
C SER A 35 -9.55 -1.88 9.66
N VAL A 36 -8.35 -1.36 9.37
CA VAL A 36 -7.10 -2.04 9.74
C VAL A 36 -6.84 -2.02 11.24
N THR A 37 -7.22 -0.94 11.94
CA THR A 37 -7.08 -0.84 13.41
C THR A 37 -8.11 -1.69 14.14
N TYR A 38 -9.32 -1.84 13.58
CA TYR A 38 -10.34 -2.74 14.10
C TYR A 38 -9.89 -4.20 13.98
N VAL A 39 -9.43 -4.63 12.79
CA VAL A 39 -8.90 -5.99 12.58
C VAL A 39 -7.71 -6.26 13.49
N ALA A 40 -6.74 -5.34 13.57
CA ALA A 40 -5.58 -5.48 14.45
C ALA A 40 -5.93 -5.48 15.94
N GLY A 41 -7.04 -4.83 16.34
CA GLY A 41 -7.55 -4.89 17.71
C GLY A 41 -8.11 -6.26 18.07
N LEU A 42 -8.75 -6.95 17.10
CA LEU A 42 -9.30 -8.29 17.28
C LEU A 42 -8.25 -9.40 17.10
N THR A 43 -7.21 -9.12 16.31
CA THR A 43 -6.07 -10.02 16.07
C THR A 43 -4.79 -9.35 16.59
N PRO A 44 -4.54 -9.43 17.92
CA PRO A 44 -3.44 -8.71 18.52
C PRO A 44 -2.09 -9.13 17.92
N PRO A 45 -1.08 -8.26 17.91
CA PRO A 45 0.20 -8.57 17.30
C PRO A 45 0.83 -9.78 17.98
N GLY A 46 1.28 -10.73 17.16
CA GLY A 46 1.75 -12.02 17.66
C GLY A 46 0.67 -13.06 17.97
N GLY A 47 -0.60 -12.74 17.75
CA GLY A 47 -1.72 -13.65 17.92
C GLY A 47 -2.12 -13.88 19.38
N VAL A 48 -2.88 -14.96 19.57
CA VAL A 48 -3.41 -15.40 20.86
C VAL A 48 -2.93 -16.81 21.16
N TRP A 49 -2.81 -17.11 22.45
CA TRP A 49 -2.52 -18.47 22.93
C TRP A 49 -3.64 -19.42 22.53
N GLN A 50 -3.30 -20.61 22.05
CA GLN A 50 -4.27 -21.61 21.60
C GLN A 50 -4.72 -22.54 22.73
N GLU A 51 -3.84 -22.80 23.70
CA GLU A 51 -4.07 -23.73 24.81
C GLU A 51 -3.81 -23.06 26.17
N ASP A 52 -4.43 -23.63 27.20
CA ASP A 52 -4.21 -23.19 28.58
C ASP A 52 -2.87 -23.70 29.12
N GLY A 53 -2.20 -22.88 29.93
CA GLY A 53 -0.92 -23.21 30.52
C GLY A 53 -0.62 -22.45 31.81
N PRO A 54 0.55 -22.64 32.43
CA PRO A 54 0.90 -21.97 33.67
C PRO A 54 0.93 -20.44 33.49
N GLY A 55 -0.05 -19.73 34.05
CA GLY A 55 -0.17 -18.27 33.94
C GLY A 55 -0.63 -17.77 32.56
N VAL A 56 -1.10 -18.67 31.69
CA VAL A 56 -1.56 -18.39 30.34
C VAL A 56 -2.95 -19.02 30.16
N VAL A 57 -3.87 -18.25 29.58
CA VAL A 57 -5.21 -18.72 29.24
C VAL A 57 -5.38 -18.63 27.73
N ALA A 58 -5.95 -19.67 27.13
CA ALA A 58 -6.29 -19.71 25.71
C ALA A 58 -7.13 -18.46 25.31
N GLY A 59 -6.84 -17.91 24.14
CA GLY A 59 -7.38 -16.63 23.67
C GLY A 59 -6.70 -15.38 24.25
N GLY A 60 -5.79 -15.52 25.21
CA GLY A 60 -4.99 -14.41 25.74
C GLY A 60 -3.99 -13.86 24.70
N PRO A 61 -3.78 -12.53 24.57
CA PRO A 61 -2.79 -11.99 23.64
C PRO A 61 -1.36 -12.36 24.03
N VAL A 62 -0.60 -12.92 23.08
CA VAL A 62 0.78 -13.37 23.30
C VAL A 62 1.69 -12.22 23.73
N LEU A 63 1.65 -11.10 22.99
CA LEU A 63 2.49 -9.93 23.25
C LEU A 63 2.25 -9.31 24.64
N ARG A 64 1.04 -9.49 25.21
CA ARG A 64 0.70 -8.97 26.54
C ARG A 64 1.51 -9.62 27.65
N ILE A 65 1.80 -10.91 27.51
CA ILE A 65 2.53 -11.71 28.50
C ILE A 65 4.03 -11.60 28.22
N THR A 66 4.46 -11.77 26.97
CA THR A 66 5.89 -11.74 26.61
C THR A 66 6.50 -10.34 26.71
N HIS A 67 5.78 -9.29 26.30
CA HIS A 67 6.28 -7.92 26.23
C HIS A 67 5.22 -6.87 26.58
N ARG A 68 4.82 -6.84 27.87
CA ARG A 68 3.73 -5.98 28.37
C ARG A 68 3.80 -4.52 27.93
N ARG A 69 4.99 -3.90 27.92
CA ARG A 69 5.15 -2.49 27.49
C ARG A 69 4.80 -2.29 26.01
N ARG A 70 5.25 -3.19 25.14
CA ARG A 70 4.94 -3.14 23.70
C ARG A 70 3.46 -3.34 23.45
N PHE A 71 2.85 -4.30 24.15
CA PHE A 71 1.41 -4.52 24.08
C PHE A 71 0.62 -3.26 24.49
N LEU A 72 0.98 -2.61 25.60
CA LEU A 72 0.30 -1.38 26.02
C LEU A 72 0.48 -0.25 25.01
N SER A 73 1.70 -0.03 24.51
CA SER A 73 1.96 0.97 23.47
C SER A 73 1.14 0.70 22.21
N PHE A 74 1.12 -0.56 21.74
CA PHE A 74 0.30 -0.98 20.61
C PHE A 74 -1.19 -0.70 20.88
N TYR A 75 -1.72 -1.20 22.00
CA TYR A 75 -3.13 -1.09 22.36
C TYR A 75 -3.59 0.37 22.38
N TYR A 76 -2.89 1.24 23.10
CA TYR A 76 -3.27 2.65 23.18
C TYR A 76 -3.12 3.36 21.84
N CYS A 77 -2.01 3.17 21.12
CA CYS A 77 -1.81 3.82 19.83
C CYS A 77 -2.85 3.36 18.79
N ASN A 78 -3.14 2.06 18.72
CA ASN A 78 -4.12 1.48 17.80
C ASN A 78 -5.54 1.97 18.13
N SER A 79 -5.91 1.99 19.41
CA SER A 79 -7.21 2.54 19.84
C SER A 79 -7.31 4.05 19.59
N THR A 80 -6.23 4.81 19.77
CA THR A 80 -6.23 6.25 19.46
C THR A 80 -6.40 6.52 17.97
N ALA A 81 -5.75 5.73 17.10
CA ALA A 81 -5.94 5.82 15.65
C ALA A 81 -7.39 5.52 15.26
N LEU A 82 -7.95 4.40 15.74
CA LEU A 82 -9.35 4.04 15.50
C LEU A 82 -10.32 5.15 15.92
N ALA A 83 -10.17 5.67 17.15
CA ALA A 83 -11.02 6.75 17.66
C ALA A 83 -10.83 8.05 16.86
N ALA A 84 -9.59 8.41 16.54
CA ALA A 84 -9.28 9.59 15.73
C ALA A 84 -9.90 9.49 14.33
N SER A 85 -9.81 8.33 13.65
CA SER A 85 -10.43 8.12 12.35
C SER A 85 -11.95 8.23 12.38
N LEU A 86 -12.61 7.73 13.43
CA LEU A 86 -14.07 7.90 13.61
C LEU A 86 -14.44 9.38 13.80
N VAL A 87 -13.65 10.12 14.59
CA VAL A 87 -13.82 11.57 14.75
C VAL A 87 -13.60 12.30 13.42
N VAL A 88 -12.60 11.90 12.63
CA VAL A 88 -12.37 12.44 11.27
C VAL A 88 -13.58 12.21 10.37
N ILE A 89 -14.11 10.98 10.34
CA ILE A 89 -15.33 10.65 9.57
C ILE A 89 -16.48 11.55 10.00
N PHE A 90 -16.73 11.66 11.31
CA PHE A 90 -17.78 12.51 11.84
C PHE A 90 -17.60 13.98 11.42
N LEU A 91 -16.40 14.55 11.59
CA LEU A 91 -16.08 15.93 11.21
C LEU A 91 -16.22 16.17 9.70
N LEU A 92 -15.90 15.19 8.86
CA LEU A 92 -16.04 15.27 7.40
C LEU A 92 -17.51 15.24 6.93
N LEU A 93 -18.40 14.64 7.72
CA LEU A 93 -19.85 14.58 7.44
C LEU A 93 -20.58 15.87 7.85
N LEU A 94 -19.97 16.74 8.65
CA LEU A 94 -20.57 18.01 9.03
C LEU A 94 -20.71 18.96 7.82
N LYS A 95 -21.91 19.53 7.66
CA LYS A 95 -22.21 20.53 6.64
C LYS A 95 -21.70 21.90 7.12
N ASN A 96 -20.92 22.59 6.28
CA ASN A 96 -20.33 23.92 6.54
C ASN A 96 -19.37 23.99 7.74
N PRO A 97 -18.17 23.37 7.66
CA PRO A 97 -17.24 23.33 8.78
C PRO A 97 -16.69 24.73 9.12
N THR A 98 -16.66 25.06 10.42
CA THR A 98 -16.03 26.29 10.91
C THR A 98 -14.50 26.22 10.80
N ARG A 99 -13.81 27.37 10.88
CA ARG A 99 -12.33 27.39 10.89
C ARG A 99 -11.74 26.54 12.03
N VAL A 100 -12.38 26.56 13.19
CA VAL A 100 -11.99 25.74 14.35
C VAL A 100 -12.15 24.26 14.02
N GLN A 101 -13.28 23.85 13.41
CA GLN A 101 -13.49 22.45 13.01
C GLN A 101 -12.46 21.99 11.96
N LEU A 102 -12.05 22.84 11.02
CA LEU A 102 -10.98 22.52 10.06
C LEU A 102 -9.60 22.38 10.74
N ALA A 103 -9.30 23.24 11.73
CA ALA A 103 -8.06 23.12 12.51
C ALA A 103 -8.06 21.84 13.36
N VAL A 104 -9.17 21.53 14.02
CA VAL A 104 -9.37 20.28 14.77
C VAL A 104 -9.23 19.09 13.83
N LEU A 105 -9.88 19.09 12.65
CA LEU A 105 -9.75 18.02 11.66
C LEU A 105 -8.29 17.75 11.29
N ARG A 106 -7.48 18.80 11.03
CA ARG A 106 -6.05 18.65 10.73
C ARG A 106 -5.27 18.04 11.89
N LEU A 107 -5.53 18.49 13.13
CA LEU A 107 -4.86 17.96 14.32
C LEU A 107 -5.25 16.50 14.58
N VAL A 108 -6.54 16.15 14.43
CA VAL A 108 -7.02 14.79 14.62
C VAL A 108 -6.47 13.85 13.53
N MET A 109 -6.39 14.28 12.26
CA MET A 109 -5.73 13.49 11.20
C MET A 109 -4.24 13.28 11.47
N ALA A 110 -3.54 14.26 12.04
CA ALA A 110 -2.14 14.11 12.43
C ALA A 110 -1.99 13.13 13.60
N LEU A 111 -2.88 13.22 14.59
CA LEU A 111 -2.95 12.29 15.72
C LEU A 111 -3.26 10.86 15.25
N ASP A 112 -4.16 10.72 14.27
CA ASP A 112 -4.52 9.44 13.65
C ASP A 112 -3.28 8.78 13.00
N LEU A 113 -2.57 9.53 12.16
CA LEU A 113 -1.34 9.06 11.53
C LEU A 113 -0.27 8.66 12.56
N LEU A 114 -0.08 9.47 13.62
CA LEU A 114 0.87 9.16 14.69
C LEU A 114 0.45 7.92 15.49
N GLY A 115 -0.83 7.76 15.78
CA GLY A 115 -1.39 6.58 16.43
C GLY A 115 -1.18 5.31 15.60
N LEU A 116 -1.44 5.38 14.29
CA LEU A 116 -1.24 4.26 13.37
C LEU A 116 0.25 3.86 13.31
N MET A 117 1.15 4.84 13.20
CA MET A 117 2.60 4.60 13.17
C MET A 117 3.13 4.05 14.51
N GLY A 118 2.64 4.58 15.63
CA GLY A 118 2.99 4.11 16.97
C GLY A 118 2.52 2.67 17.21
N ALA A 119 1.32 2.32 16.76
CA ALA A 119 0.80 0.96 16.81
C ALA A 119 1.65 0.00 15.97
N TYR A 120 1.94 0.38 14.72
CA TYR A 120 2.80 -0.40 13.84
C TYR A 120 4.17 -0.65 14.49
N LEU A 121 4.81 0.40 15.00
CA LEU A 121 6.13 0.31 15.62
C LEU A 121 6.12 -0.64 16.84
N ALA A 122 5.12 -0.51 17.71
CA ALA A 122 5.02 -1.30 18.93
C ALA A 122 4.69 -2.78 18.65
N GLY A 123 3.86 -3.05 17.65
CA GLY A 123 3.41 -4.41 17.34
C GLY A 123 4.34 -5.20 16.40
N SER A 124 5.07 -4.52 15.51
CA SER A 124 5.90 -5.19 14.50
C SER A 124 7.36 -5.41 14.91
N CYS A 125 7.92 -4.52 15.74
CA CYS A 125 9.34 -4.54 16.07
C CYS A 125 9.69 -5.62 17.09
N ARG A 126 10.66 -6.49 16.77
CA ARG A 126 11.05 -7.61 17.62
C ARG A 126 12.42 -7.41 18.27
N ASP A 127 13.43 -7.00 17.51
CA ASP A 127 14.79 -6.76 17.97
C ASP A 127 15.22 -5.29 17.89
N ARG A 128 16.30 -4.93 18.61
CA ARG A 128 16.82 -3.55 18.67
C ARG A 128 17.08 -2.91 17.31
N PRO A 129 17.75 -3.55 16.32
CA PRO A 129 18.01 -2.90 15.04
C PRO A 129 16.72 -2.63 14.25
N ALA A 130 15.75 -3.54 14.30
CA ALA A 130 14.42 -3.34 13.72
C ALA A 130 13.71 -2.13 14.35
N THR A 131 13.75 -2.01 15.68
CA THR A 131 13.19 -0.85 16.38
C THR A 131 13.87 0.46 15.98
N VAL A 132 15.21 0.51 15.92
CA VAL A 132 15.97 1.72 15.52
C VAL A 132 15.63 2.12 14.09
N TYR A 133 15.57 1.15 13.19
CA TYR A 133 15.23 1.39 11.80
C TYR A 133 13.81 1.95 11.63
N ALA A 134 12.82 1.28 12.20
CA ALA A 134 11.42 1.69 12.09
C ALA A 134 11.16 3.04 12.77
N THR A 135 11.76 3.29 13.94
CA THR A 135 11.67 4.59 14.62
C THR A 135 12.26 5.71 13.77
N ALA A 136 13.41 5.52 13.13
CA ALA A 136 14.02 6.55 12.28
C ALA A 136 13.10 6.94 11.11
N LEU A 137 12.50 5.96 10.43
CA LEU A 137 11.55 6.20 9.35
C LEU A 137 10.28 6.91 9.83
N VAL A 138 9.75 6.48 10.98
CA VAL A 138 8.58 7.10 11.62
C VAL A 138 8.86 8.56 11.97
N LEU A 139 9.99 8.84 12.62
CA LEU A 139 10.37 10.19 13.00
C LEU A 139 10.57 11.10 11.78
N ALA A 140 11.14 10.59 10.69
CA ALA A 140 11.28 11.35 9.45
C ALA A 140 9.93 11.79 8.87
N LEU A 141 8.94 10.88 8.82
CA LEU A 141 7.60 11.21 8.36
C LEU A 141 6.86 12.15 9.33
N SER A 142 6.96 11.90 10.63
CA SER A 142 6.35 12.78 11.65
C SER A 142 6.92 14.20 11.59
N ALA A 143 8.23 14.36 11.42
CA ALA A 143 8.88 15.66 11.26
C ALA A 143 8.37 16.38 10.00
N TYR A 144 8.28 15.66 8.87
CA TYR A 144 7.73 16.21 7.62
C TYR A 144 6.29 16.72 7.81
N VAL A 145 5.40 15.90 8.38
CA VAL A 145 4.02 16.27 8.65
C VAL A 145 3.94 17.46 9.63
N GLY A 146 4.76 17.47 10.67
CA GLY A 146 4.83 18.55 11.66
C GLY A 146 5.19 19.90 11.03
N VAL A 147 6.16 19.94 10.12
CA VAL A 147 6.51 21.15 9.37
C VAL A 147 5.33 21.65 8.53
N HIS A 148 4.63 20.77 7.83
CA HIS A 148 3.46 21.13 7.02
C HIS A 148 2.29 21.66 7.87
N ILE A 149 2.05 21.08 9.06
CA ILE A 149 1.03 21.57 9.99
C ILE A 149 1.41 22.96 10.50
N LEU A 150 2.66 23.17 10.90
CA LEU A 150 3.14 24.46 11.42
C LEU A 150 3.02 25.58 10.37
N GLN A 151 3.42 25.30 9.12
CA GLN A 151 3.23 26.22 7.99
C GLN A 151 1.74 26.52 7.73
N GLY A 152 0.86 25.52 7.90
CA GLY A 152 -0.58 25.66 7.76
C GLY A 152 -1.26 26.46 8.88
N LEU A 153 -0.62 26.58 10.05
CA LEU A 153 -1.07 27.41 11.18
C LEU A 153 -0.58 28.86 11.06
N GLN A 154 0.60 29.08 10.46
CA GLN A 154 1.25 30.39 10.36
C GLN A 154 0.75 31.27 9.20
N HIS A 155 0.14 30.70 8.15
CA HIS A 155 -0.36 31.48 7.01
C HIS A 155 -1.88 31.65 7.03
N PRO A 156 -2.41 32.89 7.23
CA PRO A 156 -3.82 33.18 6.95
C PRO A 156 -4.11 32.99 5.45
N PRO A 157 -5.35 32.63 5.06
CA PRO A 157 -5.70 32.44 3.66
C PRO A 157 -5.41 33.73 2.89
N PRO A 158 -4.77 33.66 1.71
CA PRO A 158 -4.54 34.85 0.90
C PRO A 158 -5.89 35.48 0.52
N PRO A 159 -5.96 36.81 0.37
CA PRO A 159 -7.14 37.47 -0.19
C PRO A 159 -7.47 36.85 -1.56
N PRO A 160 -8.73 36.92 -2.02
CA PRO A 160 -9.11 36.40 -3.32
C PRO A 160 -8.30 37.14 -4.39
N VAL A 161 -7.24 36.49 -4.88
CA VAL A 161 -6.46 36.94 -6.02
C VAL A 161 -7.26 36.57 -7.25
N ASP A 162 -7.66 37.59 -7.98
CA ASP A 162 -8.20 37.49 -9.33
C ASP A 162 -7.10 36.87 -10.20
N ARG A 163 -7.24 35.58 -10.53
CA ARG A 163 -6.28 34.87 -11.38
C ARG A 163 -6.57 35.25 -12.83
N ARG A 164 -5.98 36.36 -13.29
CA ARG A 164 -5.60 36.45 -14.70
C ARG A 164 -4.49 35.45 -14.93
N ASP A 165 -4.86 34.36 -15.57
CA ASP A 165 -4.05 33.55 -16.49
C ASP A 165 -2.55 33.48 -16.17
N GLU A 166 -2.15 32.45 -15.40
CA GLU A 166 -0.81 31.91 -15.61
C GLU A 166 -0.83 31.18 -16.95
N GLU A 167 -0.38 31.91 -17.98
CA GLU A 167 -0.17 31.43 -19.33
C GLU A 167 0.77 30.20 -19.28
N GLU A 168 0.18 29.00 -19.45
CA GLU A 168 0.91 27.74 -19.51
C GLU A 168 1.85 27.76 -20.71
N ASP A 169 3.17 27.83 -20.44
CA ASP A 169 4.23 27.75 -21.45
C ASP A 169 4.00 26.55 -22.41
N PRO A 170 3.78 26.79 -23.72
CA PRO A 170 3.47 25.76 -24.72
C PRO A 170 4.51 24.65 -24.83
N ARG A 171 5.75 24.88 -24.34
CA ARG A 171 6.82 23.88 -24.33
C ARG A 171 6.59 22.76 -23.31
N ARG A 172 5.75 22.97 -22.29
CA ARG A 172 5.39 21.95 -21.26
C ARG A 172 4.32 20.96 -21.72
N LEU A 173 3.60 21.24 -22.82
CA LEU A 173 2.65 20.30 -23.41
C LEU A 173 3.32 19.12 -24.12
N ALA A 174 4.55 19.31 -24.63
CA ALA A 174 5.25 18.26 -25.37
C ALA A 174 5.72 17.10 -24.48
N GLU A 175 6.14 17.37 -23.24
CA GLU A 175 6.55 16.34 -22.28
C GLU A 175 5.37 15.64 -21.57
N SER A 176 4.17 16.24 -21.63
CA SER A 176 2.93 15.68 -21.06
C SER A 176 2.37 14.49 -21.86
N SER A 177 2.94 14.18 -23.03
CA SER A 177 2.44 13.15 -23.95
C SER A 177 2.78 11.69 -23.55
N SER A 178 3.57 11.48 -22.49
CA SER A 178 4.15 10.17 -22.16
C SER A 178 3.27 9.27 -21.26
N SER A 179 2.25 9.80 -20.60
CA SER A 179 1.60 9.07 -19.49
C SER A 179 0.06 9.17 -19.50
N VAL A 180 -0.63 8.01 -19.37
CA VAL A 180 -2.02 7.73 -19.83
C VAL A 180 -3.05 8.62 -19.15
N LEU A 181 -2.91 8.72 -17.84
CA LEU A 181 -3.93 9.32 -16.99
C LEU A 181 -3.71 10.82 -16.94
N LYS A 182 -4.80 11.59 -16.94
CA LYS A 182 -4.71 13.01 -16.57
C LYS A 182 -4.05 13.12 -15.19
N PRO A 183 -3.29 14.18 -14.87
CA PRO A 183 -2.66 14.33 -13.54
C PRO A 183 -3.64 14.06 -12.38
N LYS A 184 -4.91 14.48 -12.53
CA LYS A 184 -6.00 14.23 -11.59
C LYS A 184 -6.34 12.75 -11.39
N GLU A 185 -6.26 11.92 -12.44
CA GLU A 185 -6.54 10.48 -12.37
C GLU A 185 -5.35 9.73 -11.77
N ARG A 186 -4.11 10.12 -12.10
CA ARG A 186 -2.91 9.52 -11.50
C ARG A 186 -2.89 9.67 -9.99
N CYS A 187 -3.25 10.85 -9.50
CA CYS A 187 -3.36 11.06 -8.05
C CYS A 187 -4.37 10.11 -7.41
N LYS A 188 -5.46 9.74 -8.10
CA LYS A 188 -6.43 8.77 -7.57
C LYS A 188 -5.85 7.35 -7.54
N VAL A 189 -5.21 6.92 -8.62
CA VAL A 189 -4.57 5.60 -8.71
C VAL A 189 -3.45 5.45 -7.68
N LEU A 190 -2.58 6.46 -7.57
CA LEU A 190 -1.49 6.46 -6.60
C LEU A 190 -1.99 6.53 -5.17
N LEU A 191 -3.06 7.28 -4.89
CA LEU A 191 -3.68 7.29 -3.57
C LEU A 191 -4.27 5.92 -3.25
N LEU A 192 -4.99 5.29 -4.19
CA LEU A 192 -5.55 3.96 -4.03
C LEU A 192 -4.45 2.93 -3.75
N LEU A 193 -3.39 2.92 -4.56
CA LEU A 193 -2.21 2.08 -4.38
C LEU A 193 -1.57 2.30 -3.00
N ALA A 194 -1.40 3.55 -2.59
CA ALA A 194 -0.76 3.87 -1.32
C ALA A 194 -1.65 3.49 -0.12
N THR A 195 -2.96 3.72 -0.19
CA THR A 195 -3.91 3.24 0.82
C THR A 195 -3.88 1.72 0.92
N PHE A 196 -3.83 1.06 -0.23
CA PHE A 196 -3.75 -0.39 -0.32
C PHE A 196 -2.46 -0.95 0.28
N ALA A 197 -1.30 -0.42 -0.13
CA ALA A 197 0.00 -0.81 0.40
C ALA A 197 0.08 -0.54 1.91
N THR A 198 -0.45 0.58 2.39
CA THR A 198 -0.51 0.90 3.84
C THR A 198 -1.30 -0.17 4.59
N ALA A 199 -2.46 -0.56 4.07
CA ALA A 199 -3.31 -1.55 4.73
C ALA A 199 -2.66 -2.93 4.81
N LEU A 200 -2.12 -3.42 3.69
CA LEU A 200 -1.41 -4.70 3.64
C LEU A 200 -0.21 -4.72 4.57
N THR A 201 0.65 -3.70 4.46
CA THR A 201 1.90 -3.67 5.22
C THR A 201 1.64 -3.51 6.71
N TYR A 202 0.58 -2.78 7.10
CA TYR A 202 0.14 -2.70 8.49
C TYR A 202 -0.25 -4.07 9.04
N VAL A 203 -1.16 -4.78 8.37
CA VAL A 203 -1.62 -6.12 8.80
C VAL A 203 -0.46 -7.12 8.82
N ALA A 204 0.33 -7.17 7.74
CA ALA A 204 1.49 -8.04 7.61
C ALA A 204 2.57 -7.78 8.68
N GLY A 205 2.74 -6.53 9.10
CA GLY A 205 3.72 -6.16 10.11
C GLY A 205 3.36 -6.66 11.52
N LEU A 206 2.07 -6.67 11.85
CA LEU A 206 1.56 -7.12 13.15
C LEU A 206 1.47 -8.65 13.25
N SER A 207 1.26 -9.31 12.11
CA SER A 207 1.14 -10.77 11.98
C SER A 207 2.15 -11.28 10.95
N PRO A 208 3.45 -11.33 11.27
CA PRO A 208 4.42 -11.79 10.30
C PRO A 208 4.25 -13.29 10.01
N PRO A 209 4.66 -13.71 8.81
CA PRO A 209 4.53 -15.08 8.37
C PRO A 209 5.34 -16.04 9.25
N GLY A 210 4.71 -17.15 9.62
CA GLY A 210 5.29 -18.18 10.51
C GLY A 210 4.96 -18.04 11.99
N GLY A 211 4.11 -17.09 12.37
CA GLY A 211 3.58 -16.99 13.73
C GLY A 211 4.59 -16.45 14.76
N PHE A 212 4.16 -16.41 16.02
CA PHE A 212 5.02 -16.06 17.16
C PHE A 212 5.67 -17.34 17.67
N TRP A 213 7.00 -17.42 17.59
CA TRP A 213 7.75 -18.60 18.05
C TRP A 213 7.89 -18.54 19.56
N ASP A 214 6.99 -19.24 20.26
CA ASP A 214 7.06 -19.44 21.70
C ASP A 214 7.36 -20.91 21.98
N THR A 215 8.64 -21.29 21.93
CA THR A 215 9.10 -22.27 22.92
C THR A 215 9.59 -21.47 24.10
N MET A 216 8.79 -21.47 25.17
CA MET A 216 9.28 -21.13 26.50
C MET A 216 10.35 -22.19 26.80
N ASP A 217 11.60 -21.91 26.43
CA ASP A 217 12.69 -22.85 26.57
C ASP A 217 13.04 -22.96 28.06
N ASP A 218 12.33 -23.83 28.76
CA ASP A 218 12.75 -24.38 30.04
C ASP A 218 13.99 -25.25 29.78
N GLY A 219 15.14 -24.59 29.72
CA GLY A 219 16.42 -25.13 30.17
C GLY A 219 17.05 -26.29 29.39
N ARG A 220 16.59 -26.70 28.20
CA ARG A 220 17.27 -27.76 27.43
C ARG A 220 17.95 -27.24 26.16
N ARG A 221 19.15 -26.68 26.39
CA ARG A 221 20.25 -26.74 25.42
C ARG A 221 20.41 -28.16 24.88
N GLY A 222 19.99 -28.42 23.66
CA GLY A 222 20.39 -29.63 22.95
C GLY A 222 19.51 -29.98 21.76
N GLY A 223 19.89 -29.51 20.56
CA GLY A 223 19.33 -30.05 19.31
C GLY A 223 19.42 -29.13 18.10
N ASN A 224 20.56 -29.16 17.40
CA ASN A 224 20.73 -28.78 15.99
C ASN A 224 20.54 -27.30 15.59
N HIS A 225 21.53 -26.46 15.90
CA HIS A 225 21.58 -25.01 15.64
C HIS A 225 21.94 -24.57 14.20
N GLY A 226 21.69 -25.39 13.17
CA GLY A 226 22.04 -25.06 11.79
C GLY A 226 21.00 -24.25 11.00
N HIS A 227 19.70 -24.41 11.30
CA HIS A 227 18.61 -23.96 10.41
C HIS A 227 17.80 -22.75 10.92
N GLY A 228 17.97 -22.33 12.17
CA GLY A 228 17.33 -21.12 12.72
C GLY A 228 17.87 -19.81 12.12
N TYR A 229 19.12 -19.81 11.62
CA TYR A 229 19.75 -18.65 11.00
C TYR A 229 19.17 -18.31 9.61
N TYR A 230 18.85 -19.32 8.79
CA TYR A 230 18.23 -19.11 7.47
C TYR A 230 16.84 -18.49 7.60
N ARG A 231 16.00 -18.98 8.53
CA ARG A 231 14.64 -18.47 8.77
C ARG A 231 14.65 -17.04 9.36
N ARG A 232 15.68 -16.68 10.12
CA ARG A 232 15.89 -15.32 10.67
C ARG A 232 16.25 -14.29 9.60
N GLY A 233 16.95 -14.69 8.55
CA GLY A 233 17.30 -13.83 7.41
C GLY A 233 16.07 -13.41 6.61
N HIS A 234 15.26 -14.38 6.18
CA HIS A 234 14.01 -14.13 5.46
C HIS A 234 13.01 -13.31 6.28
N PHE A 235 12.85 -13.63 7.56
CA PHE A 235 12.03 -12.83 8.48
C PHE A 235 12.49 -11.37 8.55
N ARG A 236 13.79 -11.13 8.73
CA ARG A 236 14.35 -9.76 8.78
C ARG A 236 14.16 -9.01 7.47
N MET A 237 14.41 -9.67 6.34
CA MET A 237 14.20 -9.09 5.03
C MET A 237 12.73 -8.71 4.84
N SER A 238 11.81 -9.62 5.18
CA SER A 238 10.37 -9.37 5.12
C SER A 238 9.98 -8.18 6.00
N PHE A 239 10.48 -8.10 7.23
CA PHE A 239 10.25 -6.98 8.13
C PHE A 239 10.74 -5.64 7.55
N TYR A 240 12.01 -5.54 7.15
CA TYR A 240 12.58 -4.27 6.67
C TYR A 240 11.87 -3.79 5.40
N CYS A 241 11.64 -4.69 4.44
CA CYS A 241 10.94 -4.36 3.20
C CYS A 241 9.48 -3.98 3.46
N ASN A 242 8.79 -4.67 4.37
CA ASN A 242 7.43 -4.35 4.75
C ASN A 242 7.34 -2.97 5.43
N THR A 243 8.27 -2.66 6.35
CA THR A 243 8.33 -1.34 7.01
C THR A 243 8.66 -0.23 6.02
N THR A 244 9.58 -0.44 5.08
CA THR A 244 9.81 0.55 4.00
C THR A 244 8.57 0.81 3.20
N ALA A 245 7.84 -0.24 2.82
CA ALA A 245 6.63 -0.12 2.02
C ALA A 245 5.52 0.62 2.78
N PHE A 246 5.34 0.31 4.06
CA PHE A 246 4.40 1.01 4.95
C PHE A 246 4.71 2.51 5.06
N VAL A 247 5.96 2.88 5.36
CA VAL A 247 6.29 4.30 5.54
C VAL A 247 6.31 5.05 4.20
N ALA A 248 6.81 4.43 3.14
CA ALA A 248 6.77 5.01 1.79
C ALA A 248 5.32 5.25 1.32
N SER A 249 4.40 4.32 1.58
CA SER A 249 2.99 4.50 1.22
C SER A 249 2.33 5.64 2.00
N LEU A 250 2.67 5.81 3.28
CA LEU A 250 2.21 6.97 4.04
C LEU A 250 2.80 8.30 3.53
N PHE A 251 4.07 8.34 3.12
CA PHE A 251 4.65 9.51 2.44
C PHE A 251 3.89 9.84 1.16
N ILE A 252 3.54 8.84 0.34
CA ILE A 252 2.74 9.03 -0.88
C ILE A 252 1.37 9.63 -0.52
N ILE A 253 0.67 9.10 0.48
CA ILE A 253 -0.64 9.62 0.93
C ILE A 253 -0.53 11.09 1.34
N VAL A 254 0.42 11.42 2.21
CA VAL A 254 0.60 12.81 2.68
C VAL A 254 0.96 13.74 1.53
N LEU A 255 1.84 13.32 0.62
CA LEU A 255 2.24 14.11 -0.56
C LEU A 255 1.07 14.35 -1.53
N LEU A 256 0.18 13.38 -1.69
CA LEU A 256 -0.98 13.47 -2.58
C LEU A 256 -2.13 14.30 -1.98
N LEU A 257 -2.26 14.32 -0.65
CA LEU A 257 -3.26 15.11 0.05
C LEU A 257 -2.89 16.61 0.14
N ASP A 258 -1.60 16.95 0.10
CA ASP A 258 -1.18 18.35 0.04
C ASP A 258 -1.41 18.94 -1.37
N ARG A 259 -2.43 19.79 -1.50
CA ARG A 259 -2.78 20.49 -2.75
C ARG A 259 -1.67 21.40 -3.29
N LYS A 260 -0.86 22.02 -2.43
CA LYS A 260 0.24 22.91 -2.87
C LYS A 260 1.35 22.09 -3.50
N LEU A 261 1.56 20.88 -3.00
CA LEU A 261 2.54 19.95 -3.52
C LEU A 261 1.99 19.18 -4.73
N SER A 262 0.74 18.71 -4.73
CA SER A 262 0.18 17.87 -5.81
C SER A 262 0.42 18.39 -7.24
N ALA A 263 0.31 19.70 -7.46
CA ALA A 263 0.55 20.32 -8.78
C ALA A 263 2.03 20.28 -9.23
N ARG A 264 2.99 20.42 -8.29
CA ARG A 264 4.44 20.36 -8.54
C ARG A 264 5.00 18.94 -8.37
N THR A 265 4.32 18.11 -7.59
CA THR A 265 4.73 16.78 -7.12
C THR A 265 4.31 15.66 -8.06
N ALA A 266 3.30 15.87 -8.92
CA ALA A 266 2.95 14.92 -9.97
C ALA A 266 4.11 14.60 -10.95
N ARG A 267 5.16 15.45 -10.98
CA ARG A 267 6.41 15.25 -11.74
C ARG A 267 7.65 15.13 -10.84
N SER A 268 7.47 15.12 -9.51
CA SER A 268 8.61 15.08 -8.60
C SER A 268 9.27 13.70 -8.64
N PHE A 269 10.59 13.70 -8.82
CA PHE A 269 11.42 12.52 -8.67
C PHE A 269 11.18 11.83 -7.31
N ALA A 270 10.94 12.62 -6.24
CA ALA A 270 10.68 12.08 -4.91
C ALA A 270 9.43 11.18 -4.84
N LEU A 271 8.34 11.55 -5.51
CA LEU A 271 7.13 10.72 -5.54
C LEU A 271 7.39 9.38 -6.24
N HIS A 272 8.15 9.39 -7.33
CA HIS A 272 8.52 8.18 -8.06
C HIS A 272 9.43 7.28 -7.22
N VAL A 273 10.39 7.86 -6.49
CA VAL A 273 11.23 7.10 -5.54
C VAL A 273 10.37 6.44 -4.46
N PHE A 274 9.40 7.16 -3.88
CA PHE A 274 8.51 6.57 -2.89
C PHE A 274 7.63 5.45 -3.48
N VAL A 275 7.01 5.68 -4.65
CA VAL A 275 6.19 4.65 -5.33
C VAL A 275 7.03 3.41 -5.63
N LEU A 276 8.24 3.58 -6.17
CA LEU A 276 9.15 2.47 -6.46
C LEU A 276 9.55 1.74 -5.17
N SER A 277 9.88 2.48 -4.11
CA SER A 277 10.23 1.88 -2.81
C SER A 277 9.06 1.13 -2.17
N ALA A 278 7.83 1.62 -2.34
CA ALA A 278 6.63 0.94 -1.83
C ALA A 278 6.37 -0.37 -2.58
N LEU A 279 6.48 -0.36 -3.91
CA LEU A 279 6.26 -1.55 -4.74
C LEU A 279 7.35 -2.61 -4.54
N LEU A 280 8.63 -2.20 -4.56
CA LEU A 280 9.76 -3.12 -4.32
C LEU A 280 9.76 -3.65 -2.89
N GLY A 281 9.43 -2.80 -1.91
CA GLY A 281 9.28 -3.21 -0.52
C GLY A 281 8.15 -4.22 -0.33
N LEU A 282 7.00 -4.02 -0.97
CA LEU A 282 5.88 -4.96 -0.91
C LEU A 282 6.24 -6.30 -1.57
N LEU A 283 6.89 -6.27 -2.73
CA LEU A 283 7.35 -7.47 -3.43
C LEU A 283 8.36 -8.26 -2.59
N ALA A 284 9.39 -7.58 -2.09
CA ALA A 284 10.43 -8.24 -1.29
C ALA A 284 9.89 -8.75 0.05
N ALA A 285 8.92 -8.04 0.63
CA ALA A 285 8.22 -8.49 1.84
C ALA A 285 7.39 -9.76 1.58
N TYR A 286 6.66 -9.79 0.45
CA TYR A 286 5.87 -10.93 0.00
C TYR A 286 6.77 -12.13 -0.30
N ASP A 287 7.85 -11.92 -1.05
CA ASP A 287 8.80 -12.99 -1.39
C ASP A 287 9.44 -13.57 -0.13
N ALA A 288 10.03 -12.72 0.70
CA ALA A 288 10.70 -13.17 1.91
C ALA A 288 9.71 -13.75 2.96
N GLY A 289 8.45 -13.33 2.91
CA GLY A 289 7.40 -13.78 3.82
C GLY A 289 6.73 -15.10 3.40
N SER A 290 6.47 -15.26 2.10
CA SER A 290 5.74 -16.40 1.55
C SER A 290 6.67 -17.55 1.17
N CYS A 291 7.90 -17.26 0.72
CA CYS A 291 8.89 -18.26 0.31
C CYS A 291 9.70 -18.76 1.51
N ARG A 292 9.49 -20.02 1.90
CA ARG A 292 10.30 -20.70 2.93
C ARG A 292 11.53 -21.44 2.38
N ASP A 293 11.65 -21.57 1.06
CA ASP A 293 12.77 -22.21 0.37
C ASP A 293 13.30 -21.29 -0.75
N SER A 294 14.61 -21.40 -1.00
CA SER A 294 15.36 -20.74 -2.06
C SER A 294 14.72 -20.91 -3.44
N LYS A 295 14.17 -22.10 -3.74
CA LYS A 295 13.52 -22.39 -5.03
C LYS A 295 12.26 -21.55 -5.25
N CYS A 296 11.43 -21.40 -4.21
CA CYS A 296 10.22 -20.57 -4.28
C CYS A 296 10.59 -19.09 -4.43
N SER A 297 11.63 -18.63 -3.73
CA SER A 297 12.08 -17.23 -3.84
C SER A 297 12.66 -16.93 -5.23
N VAL A 298 13.46 -17.84 -5.79
CA VAL A 298 13.93 -17.74 -7.18
C VAL A 298 12.77 -17.67 -8.16
N TYR A 299 11.69 -18.44 -7.95
CA TYR A 299 10.50 -18.37 -8.79
C TYR A 299 9.85 -16.98 -8.75
N VAL A 300 9.56 -16.43 -7.56
CA VAL A 300 8.89 -15.13 -7.42
C VAL A 300 9.74 -14.00 -7.99
N VAL A 301 11.04 -13.98 -7.69
CA VAL A 301 11.97 -12.98 -8.23
C VAL A 301 12.13 -13.11 -9.74
N SER A 302 12.27 -14.33 -10.27
CA SER A 302 12.36 -14.59 -11.71
C SER A 302 11.08 -14.22 -12.43
N LEU A 303 9.91 -14.48 -11.83
CA LEU A 303 8.61 -14.10 -12.38
C LEU A 303 8.51 -12.58 -12.50
N PHE A 304 8.86 -11.86 -11.43
CA PHE A 304 8.90 -10.40 -11.45
C PHE A 304 9.85 -9.86 -12.53
N GLY A 305 11.07 -10.40 -12.60
CA GLY A 305 12.04 -10.05 -13.63
C GLY A 305 11.55 -10.33 -15.05
N ALA A 306 10.92 -11.49 -15.27
CA ALA A 306 10.35 -11.87 -16.56
C ALA A 306 9.21 -10.93 -16.98
N VAL A 307 8.33 -10.53 -16.06
CA VAL A 307 7.24 -9.62 -16.35
C VAL A 307 7.77 -8.20 -16.65
N LEU A 308 8.77 -7.71 -15.91
CA LEU A 308 9.43 -6.43 -16.24
C LEU A 308 10.15 -6.49 -17.59
N ALA A 309 10.84 -7.58 -17.91
CA ALA A 309 11.48 -7.77 -19.20
C ALA A 309 10.46 -7.80 -20.33
N PHE A 310 9.31 -8.46 -20.13
CA PHE A 310 8.21 -8.46 -21.08
C PHE A 310 7.62 -7.06 -21.31
N ILE A 311 7.43 -6.27 -20.26
CA ILE A 311 7.04 -4.85 -20.37
C ILE A 311 8.07 -4.04 -21.15
N PHE A 312 9.36 -4.25 -20.88
CA PHE A 312 10.43 -3.55 -21.57
C PHE A 312 10.48 -3.94 -23.06
N LEU A 313 10.40 -5.23 -23.37
CA LEU A 313 10.38 -5.74 -24.75
C LEU A 313 9.17 -5.24 -25.52
N THR A 314 7.99 -5.22 -24.90
CA THR A 314 6.77 -4.65 -25.53
C THR A 314 6.93 -3.14 -25.76
N MET A 315 7.55 -2.40 -24.84
CA MET A 315 7.87 -0.98 -25.04
C MET A 315 8.84 -0.75 -26.21
N VAL A 316 9.88 -1.58 -26.33
CA VAL A 316 10.85 -1.52 -27.43
C VAL A 316 10.17 -1.88 -28.75
N ALA A 317 9.35 -2.93 -28.79
CA ALA A 317 8.61 -3.35 -29.97
C ALA A 317 7.63 -2.28 -30.45
N ILE A 318 6.85 -1.67 -29.56
CA ILE A 318 5.94 -0.56 -29.88
C ILE A 318 6.72 0.66 -30.41
N SER A 319 7.88 0.95 -29.83
CA SER A 319 8.73 2.08 -30.26
C SER A 319 9.38 1.80 -31.62
N SER A 320 9.75 0.55 -31.89
CA SER A 320 10.34 0.11 -33.17
C SER A 320 9.30 0.04 -34.29
N LEU A 321 8.06 -0.39 -34.01
CA LEU A 321 6.96 -0.38 -34.97
C LEU A 321 6.61 1.05 -35.43
N LYS A 322 6.66 2.02 -34.50
CA LYS A 322 6.48 3.44 -34.85
C LYS A 322 7.62 4.02 -35.68
N GLY A 323 8.82 3.46 -35.56
CA GLY A 323 9.95 3.80 -36.43
C GLY A 323 9.76 3.33 -37.89
N LEU A 324 8.90 2.32 -38.13
CA LEU A 324 8.54 1.85 -39.46
C LEU A 324 7.23 2.45 -40.01
N CYS A 325 6.29 2.83 -39.14
CA CYS A 325 5.00 3.41 -39.53
C CYS A 325 4.94 4.93 -39.30
N ALA A 326 5.86 5.68 -39.89
CA ALA A 326 5.88 7.14 -39.82
C ALA A 326 4.80 7.84 -40.68
N ASP A 327 4.07 7.12 -41.55
CA ASP A 327 3.07 7.69 -42.46
C ASP A 327 1.68 7.02 -42.33
N ALA A 328 1.05 7.10 -41.15
CA ALA A 328 -0.39 6.81 -41.04
C ALA A 328 -1.08 7.82 -40.12
N PRO A 329 -2.26 8.38 -40.49
CA PRO A 329 -3.00 9.32 -39.66
C PRO A 329 -3.43 8.65 -38.35
N ALA A 330 -3.33 9.39 -37.25
CA ALA A 330 -3.72 8.91 -35.93
C ALA A 330 -5.23 8.55 -35.89
N PRO A 331 -5.61 7.35 -35.39
CA PRO A 331 -7.01 7.03 -35.21
C PRO A 331 -7.60 7.84 -34.04
N GLU A 332 -8.87 8.22 -34.18
CA GLU A 332 -9.63 9.00 -33.21
C GLU A 332 -9.61 8.38 -31.80
N SER A 333 -9.50 9.26 -30.81
CA SER A 333 -9.53 8.95 -29.38
C SER A 333 -10.91 8.44 -28.95
N ASN A 334 -11.16 7.14 -29.10
CA ASN A 334 -12.37 6.53 -28.52
C ASN A 334 -12.20 6.30 -27.00
N ASN A 335 -13.26 6.58 -26.25
CA ASN A 335 -13.30 6.67 -24.79
C ASN A 335 -13.09 5.32 -24.06
N ASN A 336 -11.84 4.85 -23.93
CA ASN A 336 -11.50 3.66 -23.11
C ASN A 336 -11.37 3.94 -21.60
N ARG A 337 -11.72 5.15 -21.13
CA ARG A 337 -11.52 5.61 -19.74
C ARG A 337 -12.21 4.76 -18.66
N VAL A 338 -13.25 4.01 -19.02
CA VAL A 338 -13.96 3.11 -18.09
C VAL A 338 -13.14 1.85 -17.83
N HIS A 339 -12.43 1.33 -18.83
CA HIS A 339 -11.60 0.13 -18.69
C HIS A 339 -10.38 0.36 -17.78
N ASP A 340 -9.75 1.53 -17.83
CA ASP A 340 -8.51 1.81 -17.08
C ASP A 340 -8.74 1.93 -15.55
N ASN A 341 -9.83 2.58 -15.16
CA ASN A 341 -10.22 2.72 -13.76
C ASN A 341 -10.64 1.36 -13.18
N HIS A 342 -11.32 0.53 -13.98
CA HIS A 342 -11.72 -0.81 -13.58
C HIS A 342 -10.50 -1.73 -13.43
N ALA A 343 -9.55 -1.68 -14.37
CA ALA A 343 -8.30 -2.43 -14.33
C ALA A 343 -7.49 -2.15 -13.06
N THR A 344 -7.36 -0.87 -12.69
CA THR A 344 -6.64 -0.47 -11.48
C THR A 344 -7.34 -0.97 -10.22
N SER A 345 -8.66 -0.79 -10.12
CA SER A 345 -9.43 -1.23 -8.95
C SER A 345 -9.37 -2.75 -8.78
N MET A 346 -9.48 -3.48 -9.90
CA MET A 346 -9.41 -4.93 -9.92
C MET A 346 -8.02 -5.42 -9.48
N ALA A 347 -6.95 -4.89 -10.08
CA ALA A 347 -5.56 -5.19 -9.71
C ALA A 347 -5.23 -4.86 -8.24
N THR A 348 -5.84 -3.80 -7.69
CA THR A 348 -5.66 -3.45 -6.26
C THR A 348 -6.35 -4.48 -5.36
N SER A 349 -7.56 -4.92 -5.73
CA SER A 349 -8.29 -5.92 -4.95
C SER A 349 -7.67 -7.32 -5.02
N SER A 350 -7.19 -7.72 -6.19
CA SER A 350 -6.53 -9.01 -6.40
C SER A 350 -5.18 -9.07 -5.69
N SER A 351 -4.35 -8.03 -5.81
CA SER A 351 -3.13 -7.95 -5.00
C SER A 351 -3.40 -7.99 -3.49
N GLN A 352 -4.56 -7.47 -3.01
CA GLN A 352 -4.93 -7.56 -1.60
C GLN A 352 -5.20 -8.99 -1.14
N GLY A 353 -6.09 -9.68 -1.86
CA GLY A 353 -6.41 -11.06 -1.57
C GLY A 353 -5.14 -11.92 -1.63
N SER A 354 -4.32 -11.71 -2.66
CA SER A 354 -3.15 -12.54 -2.88
C SER A 354 -2.01 -12.29 -1.90
N ALA A 355 -1.75 -11.04 -1.54
CA ALA A 355 -0.74 -10.74 -0.51
C ALA A 355 -1.16 -11.30 0.85
N ALA A 356 -2.42 -11.11 1.24
CA ALA A 356 -2.93 -11.64 2.51
C ALA A 356 -2.85 -13.17 2.56
N ALA A 357 -3.32 -13.85 1.50
CA ALA A 357 -3.33 -15.30 1.42
C ALA A 357 -1.92 -15.92 1.28
N GLY A 358 -0.94 -15.17 0.76
CA GLY A 358 0.46 -15.61 0.72
C GLY A 358 1.13 -15.55 2.10
N LEU A 359 0.80 -14.52 2.89
CA LEU A 359 1.32 -14.33 4.24
C LEU A 359 0.62 -15.20 5.28
N ASP A 360 -0.64 -15.58 5.04
CA ASP A 360 -1.42 -16.52 5.84
C ASP A 360 -2.16 -17.53 4.93
N PRO A 361 -1.54 -18.68 4.59
CA PRO A 361 -2.10 -19.63 3.65
C PRO A 361 -3.33 -20.35 4.22
N PRO A 362 -4.19 -20.93 3.37
CA PRO A 362 -5.34 -21.68 3.80
C PRO A 362 -4.96 -22.77 4.80
N GLY A 363 -5.63 -22.78 5.96
CA GLY A 363 -5.33 -23.69 7.06
C GLY A 363 -4.23 -23.21 8.01
N GLY A 364 -3.57 -22.08 7.74
CA GLY A 364 -2.62 -21.45 8.65
C GLY A 364 -1.27 -22.16 8.76
N PHE A 365 -0.59 -21.92 9.88
CA PHE A 365 0.73 -22.49 10.19
C PHE A 365 0.66 -23.43 11.40
N TRP A 366 1.53 -24.43 11.41
CA TRP A 366 1.70 -25.29 12.58
C TRP A 366 2.22 -24.48 13.77
N PRO A 367 1.65 -24.65 14.97
CA PRO A 367 2.16 -23.95 16.16
C PRO A 367 3.44 -24.60 16.71
N ASP A 368 3.57 -25.92 16.57
CA ASP A 368 4.62 -26.71 17.20
C ASP A 368 5.35 -27.64 16.21
N ASP A 369 6.50 -28.17 16.63
CA ASP A 369 7.23 -29.20 15.90
C ASP A 369 6.57 -30.57 16.09
N GLY A 370 6.43 -31.34 15.01
CA GLY A 370 5.83 -32.67 15.05
C GLY A 370 6.40 -33.61 13.99
N GLU A 371 5.83 -34.82 13.87
CA GLU A 371 6.26 -35.74 12.82
C GLU A 371 5.83 -35.23 11.43
N GLY A 372 6.82 -35.00 10.56
CA GLY A 372 6.59 -34.56 9.18
C GLY A 372 6.31 -33.05 9.01
N HIS A 373 6.38 -32.25 10.07
CA HIS A 373 6.17 -30.79 10.01
C HIS A 373 6.90 -30.07 11.15
N ARG A 374 7.26 -28.81 10.94
CA ARG A 374 7.81 -27.95 12.00
C ARG A 374 6.85 -26.83 12.35
N ALA A 375 7.02 -26.26 13.54
CA ALA A 375 6.39 -25.01 13.92
C ALA A 375 6.62 -23.99 12.80
N GLY A 376 5.63 -23.15 12.57
CA GLY A 376 5.57 -22.16 11.51
C GLY A 376 5.61 -22.72 10.09
N ASP A 377 5.57 -24.03 9.81
CA ASP A 377 5.33 -24.53 8.45
C ASP A 377 3.85 -24.40 8.07
N ALA A 378 3.52 -24.18 6.79
CA ALA A 378 2.13 -24.10 6.36
C ALA A 378 1.44 -25.46 6.51
N ILE A 379 0.28 -25.50 7.16
CA ILE A 379 -0.44 -26.77 7.43
C ILE A 379 -0.79 -27.47 6.12
N LEU A 380 -1.21 -26.69 5.12
CA LEU A 380 -1.53 -27.22 3.79
C LEU A 380 -0.32 -27.82 3.07
N LEU A 381 0.89 -27.28 3.30
CA LEU A 381 2.12 -27.84 2.72
C LEU A 381 2.40 -29.25 3.26
N SER A 382 2.14 -29.50 4.55
CA SER A 382 2.34 -30.81 5.17
C SER A 382 1.22 -31.80 4.85
N ARG A 383 -0.03 -31.33 4.68
CA ARG A 383 -1.20 -32.18 4.45
C ARG A 383 -1.45 -32.51 2.97
N ASP A 384 -1.29 -31.54 2.09
CA ASP A 384 -1.51 -31.68 0.64
C ASP A 384 -0.49 -30.79 -0.12
N PRO A 385 0.76 -31.25 -0.29
CA PRO A 385 1.82 -30.45 -0.89
C PRO A 385 1.55 -30.11 -2.36
N ALA A 386 0.74 -30.91 -3.07
CA ALA A 386 0.35 -30.63 -4.45
C ALA A 386 -0.60 -29.42 -4.49
N ARG A 387 -1.62 -29.41 -3.61
CA ARG A 387 -2.57 -28.29 -3.50
C ARG A 387 -1.90 -27.03 -2.99
N TYR A 388 -0.99 -27.13 -2.02
CA TYR A 388 -0.22 -25.98 -1.55
C TYR A 388 0.63 -25.35 -2.67
N LYS A 389 1.30 -26.17 -3.50
CA LYS A 389 2.10 -25.66 -4.62
C LYS A 389 1.22 -24.96 -5.67
N ALA A 390 0.08 -25.56 -6.03
CA ALA A 390 -0.86 -24.94 -6.96
C ALA A 390 -1.34 -23.57 -6.43
N PHE A 391 -1.84 -23.54 -5.19
CA PHE A 391 -2.23 -22.31 -4.50
C PHE A 391 -1.10 -21.28 -4.50
N PHE A 392 0.09 -21.66 -4.06
CA PHE A 392 1.23 -20.74 -3.91
C PHE A 392 1.66 -20.09 -5.23
N TYR A 393 1.81 -20.89 -6.29
CA TYR A 393 2.27 -20.37 -7.60
C TYR A 393 1.22 -19.50 -8.29
N CYS A 394 -0.05 -19.92 -8.23
CA CYS A 394 -1.18 -19.14 -8.75
C CYS A 394 -1.31 -17.81 -8.00
N ASN A 395 -1.27 -17.86 -6.66
CA ASN A 395 -1.38 -16.69 -5.82
C ASN A 395 -0.20 -15.69 -6.00
N SER A 396 1.02 -16.21 -6.11
CA SER A 396 2.21 -15.39 -6.43
C SER A 396 2.13 -14.77 -7.82
N GLY A 397 1.59 -15.52 -8.78
CA GLY A 397 1.30 -15.07 -10.13
C GLY A 397 0.35 -13.87 -10.14
N ALA A 398 -0.81 -14.01 -9.49
CA ALA A 398 -1.80 -12.96 -9.37
C ALA A 398 -1.21 -11.71 -8.71
N PHE A 399 -0.52 -11.87 -7.58
CA PHE A 399 0.10 -10.74 -6.89
C PHE A 399 1.10 -9.96 -7.78
N VAL A 400 2.01 -10.66 -8.47
CA VAL A 400 3.00 -10.02 -9.35
C VAL A 400 2.33 -9.36 -10.56
N VAL A 401 1.37 -10.04 -11.20
CA VAL A 401 0.65 -9.51 -12.36
C VAL A 401 -0.18 -8.28 -11.97
N SER A 402 -0.82 -8.28 -10.81
CA SER A 402 -1.53 -7.13 -10.24
C SER A 402 -0.63 -5.90 -10.07
N LEU A 403 0.57 -6.06 -9.48
CA LEU A 403 1.53 -4.96 -9.33
C LEU A 403 1.98 -4.40 -10.69
N VAL A 404 2.15 -5.30 -11.65
CA VAL A 404 2.52 -4.95 -13.02
C VAL A 404 1.39 -4.19 -13.70
N VAL A 405 0.15 -4.67 -13.65
CA VAL A 405 -1.01 -3.96 -14.21
C VAL A 405 -1.09 -2.54 -13.65
N ILE A 406 -0.84 -2.35 -12.35
CA ILE A 406 -0.79 -1.03 -11.72
C ILE A 406 0.30 -0.13 -12.32
N LEU A 407 1.50 -0.67 -12.61
CA LEU A 407 2.57 0.05 -13.31
C LEU A 407 2.24 0.32 -14.78
N MET A 408 1.61 -0.64 -15.46
CA MET A 408 1.25 -0.54 -16.87
C MET A 408 0.21 0.55 -17.09
N VAL A 409 -0.78 0.69 -16.19
CA VAL A 409 -1.82 1.73 -16.24
C VAL A 409 -1.23 3.15 -16.13
N GLN A 410 0.02 3.31 -15.71
CA GLN A 410 0.69 4.61 -15.69
C GLN A 410 1.24 5.04 -17.07
N ASN A 411 1.42 4.12 -18.03
CA ASN A 411 2.10 4.34 -19.32
C ASN A 411 1.18 4.27 -20.57
N VAL A 412 1.06 5.38 -21.35
CA VAL A 412 0.07 5.53 -22.49
C VAL A 412 0.15 4.37 -23.46
N ARG A 413 1.40 3.99 -23.76
CA ARG A 413 1.73 3.01 -24.78
C ARG A 413 1.27 1.60 -24.38
N LEU A 414 1.35 1.29 -23.09
CA LEU A 414 0.99 -0.01 -22.56
C LEU A 414 -0.52 -0.18 -22.40
N VAL A 415 -1.23 0.86 -21.96
CA VAL A 415 -2.70 0.82 -21.85
C VAL A 415 -3.37 0.64 -23.21
N ARG A 416 -2.83 1.29 -24.25
CA ARG A 416 -3.36 1.15 -25.62
C ARG A 416 -3.01 -0.18 -26.30
N SER A 417 -2.14 -0.98 -25.69
CA SER A 417 -1.72 -2.27 -26.26
C SER A 417 -2.59 -3.43 -25.73
N HIS A 418 -2.72 -4.50 -26.50
CA HIS A 418 -3.34 -5.75 -26.05
C HIS A 418 -2.65 -6.35 -24.80
N THR A 419 -1.44 -5.88 -24.48
CA THR A 419 -0.65 -6.32 -23.33
C THR A 419 -1.35 -6.06 -21.99
N LEU A 420 -2.08 -4.94 -21.82
CA LEU A 420 -2.82 -4.67 -20.58
C LEU A 420 -3.95 -5.69 -20.38
N LEU A 421 -4.72 -5.98 -21.44
CA LEU A 421 -5.81 -6.95 -21.41
C LEU A 421 -5.29 -8.36 -21.11
N VAL A 422 -4.17 -8.76 -21.73
CA VAL A 422 -3.52 -10.05 -21.46
C VAL A 422 -3.06 -10.13 -20.00
N ALA A 423 -2.46 -9.06 -19.46
CA ALA A 423 -2.07 -9.02 -18.04
C ALA A 423 -3.30 -9.14 -17.12
N MET A 424 -4.40 -8.45 -17.40
CA MET A 424 -5.64 -8.59 -16.60
C MET A 424 -6.24 -10.01 -16.67
N MET A 425 -6.24 -10.64 -17.84
CA MET A 425 -6.72 -12.02 -17.95
C MET A 425 -5.81 -12.99 -17.19
N LEU A 426 -4.49 -12.82 -17.28
CA LEU A 426 -3.53 -13.60 -16.50
C LEU A 426 -3.75 -13.43 -14.99
N ASP A 427 -4.04 -12.22 -14.52
CA ASP A 427 -4.38 -11.95 -13.12
C ASP A 427 -5.63 -12.74 -12.69
N MET A 428 -6.68 -12.71 -13.50
CA MET A 428 -7.91 -13.44 -13.23
C MET A 428 -7.71 -14.97 -13.22
N PHE A 429 -6.98 -15.52 -14.19
CA PHE A 429 -6.69 -16.96 -14.22
C PHE A 429 -5.80 -17.39 -13.04
N ALA A 430 -4.83 -16.56 -12.66
CA ALA A 430 -3.99 -16.80 -11.50
C ALA A 430 -4.77 -16.73 -10.18
N LEU A 431 -5.78 -15.87 -10.07
CA LEU A 431 -6.70 -15.84 -8.92
C LEU A 431 -7.63 -17.05 -8.88
N ILE A 432 -8.11 -17.53 -10.01
CA ILE A 432 -9.00 -18.72 -10.07
C ILE A 432 -8.23 -20.00 -9.69
N GLY A 433 -6.94 -20.05 -10.01
CA GLY A 433 -6.08 -21.18 -9.67
C GLY A 433 -5.58 -21.19 -8.23
N ALA A 434 -5.74 -20.08 -7.49
CA ALA A 434 -5.45 -19.95 -6.07
C ALA A 434 -6.69 -20.31 -5.26
#